data_AF-A0A4Y3WEW3-F1
#
_entry.id   AF-A0A4Y3WEW3-F1
#
_cell.length_a   1.000
_cell.length_b   1.000
_cell.length_c   1.000
_cell.angle_alpha   90.00
_cell.angle_beta   90.00
_cell.angle_gamma   90.00
#
_symmetry.space_group_name_H-M   'P 1'
#
loop_
_entity.id
_entity.type
_entity.pdbx_description
1 polymer ?
#
loop_
_entity_poly.entity_id
_entity_poly.type
_entity_poly.pdbx_seq_one_letter_code
_entity_poly.pdbx_strand_id
1 'polypeptide(L)'
;MMKMKFSILLSASVLMCIASIAKTEPMPLSTYTDAKGYLDVQAFTCGQLANTYQEDADMLAAWYSGWYNGLAKKHFAHVGRVKSGEHRVIVYCKAHPDVKVIQAIDLLFKSEKN
;
A
#
# COMPACT_ATOMS: atom_id res chain seq x y z
N MET A 1 -13.91 -69.91 -15.75
CA MET A 1 -13.45 -70.08 -14.36
C MET A 1 -12.06 -69.49 -14.22
N MET A 2 -11.92 -68.32 -13.56
CA MET A 2 -10.70 -67.83 -12.92
C MET A 2 -11.14 -66.84 -11.83
N LYS A 3 -10.45 -66.89 -10.70
CA LYS A 3 -10.88 -66.51 -9.36
C LYS A 3 -10.89 -65.00 -9.10
N MET A 4 -11.88 -64.58 -8.31
CA MET A 4 -12.02 -63.29 -7.61
C MET A 4 -10.76 -62.91 -6.81
N LYS A 5 -10.34 -61.65 -6.89
CA LYS A 5 -9.62 -60.97 -5.81
C LYS A 5 -10.16 -59.54 -5.65
N PHE A 6 -11.06 -59.40 -4.69
CA PHE A 6 -11.33 -58.15 -4.00
C PHE A 6 -10.00 -57.56 -3.51
N SER A 7 -9.68 -56.33 -3.87
CA SER A 7 -8.60 -55.55 -3.25
C SER A 7 -9.13 -54.15 -2.97
N ILE A 8 -9.72 -54.03 -1.79
CA ILE A 8 -9.98 -52.78 -1.08
C ILE A 8 -8.63 -52.26 -0.59
N LEU A 9 -8.17 -51.09 -1.05
CA LEU A 9 -7.19 -50.22 -0.37
C LEU A 9 -7.41 -48.77 -0.87
N LEU A 10 -8.11 -47.93 -0.11
CA LEU A 10 -7.60 -46.96 0.88
C LEU A 10 -7.30 -45.56 0.29
N SER A 11 -8.24 -44.64 0.56
CA SER A 11 -8.07 -43.23 0.96
C SER A 11 -6.82 -42.46 0.51
N ALA A 12 -7.03 -41.45 -0.33
CA ALA A 12 -6.25 -40.20 -0.30
C ALA A 12 -7.21 -39.01 -0.37
N SER A 13 -7.80 -38.65 0.76
CA SER A 13 -8.43 -37.36 0.97
C SER A 13 -7.38 -36.26 0.78
N VAL A 14 -7.41 -35.58 -0.37
CA VAL A 14 -6.62 -34.39 -0.63
C VAL A 14 -7.14 -33.29 0.30
N LEU A 15 -6.46 -33.09 1.42
CA LEU A 15 -6.70 -31.99 2.34
C LEU A 15 -6.22 -30.70 1.65
N MET A 16 -7.12 -30.05 0.91
CA MET A 16 -6.85 -28.76 0.29
C MET A 16 -6.85 -27.70 1.39
N CYS A 17 -5.70 -27.46 2.01
CA CYS A 17 -5.49 -26.32 2.90
C CYS A 17 -5.61 -25.03 2.09
N ILE A 18 -6.82 -24.50 2.00
CA ILE A 18 -7.04 -23.10 1.65
C ILE A 18 -6.45 -22.27 2.79
N ALA A 19 -5.18 -21.89 2.64
CA ALA A 19 -4.59 -20.82 3.44
C ALA A 19 -5.37 -19.55 3.09
N SER A 20 -6.33 -19.20 3.95
CA SER A 20 -6.98 -17.89 3.90
C SER A 20 -5.89 -16.84 4.04
N ILE A 21 -5.52 -16.20 2.93
CA ILE A 21 -4.75 -14.97 2.96
C ILE A 21 -5.69 -13.96 3.61
N ALA A 22 -5.54 -13.75 4.92
CA ALA A 22 -6.31 -12.75 5.63
C ALA A 22 -6.06 -11.41 4.93
N LYS A 23 -7.10 -10.85 4.29
CA LYS A 23 -7.04 -9.48 3.83
C LYS A 23 -7.01 -8.62 5.08
N THR A 24 -5.94 -7.87 5.28
CA THR A 24 -5.95 -6.80 6.27
C THR A 24 -6.97 -5.77 5.83
N GLU A 25 -7.93 -5.48 6.71
CA GLU A 25 -8.84 -4.35 6.52
C GLU A 25 -8.03 -3.04 6.50
N PRO A 26 -8.39 -2.07 5.65
CA PRO A 26 -7.77 -0.76 5.68
C PRO A 26 -7.91 -0.12 7.06
N MET A 27 -6.84 0.53 7.51
CA MET A 27 -6.77 1.17 8.82
C MET A 27 -6.90 2.69 8.66
N PRO A 28 -7.63 3.36 9.56
CA PRO A 28 -7.68 4.82 9.56
C PRO A 28 -6.29 5.39 9.83
N LEU A 29 -5.97 6.53 9.24
CA LEU A 29 -4.64 7.17 9.36
C LEU A 29 -4.22 7.42 10.82
N SER A 30 -5.21 7.66 11.71
CA SER A 30 -5.01 7.80 13.15
C SER A 30 -4.38 6.58 13.84
N THR A 31 -4.38 5.41 13.19
CA THR A 31 -3.68 4.21 13.68
C THR A 31 -2.16 4.41 13.69
N TYR A 32 -1.65 5.28 12.82
CA TYR A 32 -0.22 5.49 12.60
C TYR A 32 0.32 6.75 13.27
N THR A 33 -0.49 7.44 14.07
CA THR A 33 -0.08 8.64 14.79
C THR A 33 0.54 8.31 16.15
N ASP A 34 1.30 9.25 16.69
CA ASP A 34 1.77 9.19 18.08
C ASP A 34 0.62 9.42 19.08
N ALA A 35 0.92 9.33 20.38
CA ALA A 35 -0.06 9.55 21.45
C ALA A 35 -0.69 10.97 21.46
N LYS A 36 -0.15 11.92 20.70
CA LYS A 36 -0.66 13.29 20.55
C LYS A 36 -1.38 13.50 19.22
N GLY A 37 -1.47 12.48 18.37
CA GLY A 37 -2.13 12.55 17.07
C GLY A 37 -1.21 13.04 15.93
N TYR A 38 0.10 13.10 16.11
CA TYR A 38 1.03 13.47 15.03
C TYR A 38 1.48 12.25 14.23
N LEU A 39 1.41 12.37 12.91
CA LEU A 39 2.01 11.41 11.99
C LEU A 39 3.43 11.85 11.63
N ASP A 40 4.42 11.00 11.86
CA ASP A 40 5.76 11.21 11.31
C ASP A 40 5.79 10.80 9.82
N VAL A 41 5.47 11.76 8.96
CA VAL A 41 5.47 11.62 7.50
C VAL A 41 6.84 11.27 6.90
N GLN A 42 7.95 11.48 7.62
CA GLN A 42 9.28 11.07 7.14
C GLN A 42 9.60 9.62 7.51
N ALA A 43 8.89 9.05 8.48
CA ALA A 43 8.98 7.64 8.86
C ALA A 43 7.87 6.78 8.23
N PHE A 44 6.77 7.40 7.78
CA PHE A 44 5.61 6.72 7.21
C PHE A 44 5.97 5.82 6.01
N THR A 45 5.57 4.56 6.07
CA THR A 45 5.96 3.54 5.09
C THR A 45 4.89 3.33 4.02
N CYS A 46 5.33 2.79 2.90
CA CYS A 46 4.48 2.40 1.79
C CYS A 46 3.47 1.30 2.19
N GLY A 47 3.83 0.40 3.10
CA GLY A 47 2.92 -0.59 3.65
C GLY A 47 1.79 0.06 4.46
N GLN A 48 2.10 1.10 5.24
CA GLN A 48 1.08 1.86 5.98
C GLN A 48 0.17 2.66 5.04
N LEU A 49 0.74 3.31 4.01
CA LEU A 49 -0.05 4.01 2.99
C LEU A 49 -0.94 3.05 2.19
N ALA A 50 -0.43 1.90 1.79
CA ALA A 50 -1.19 0.90 1.04
C ALA A 50 -2.30 0.23 1.87
N ASN A 51 -2.21 0.30 3.20
CA ASN A 51 -3.15 -0.25 4.15
C ASN A 51 -4.02 0.82 4.83
N THR A 52 -4.17 2.01 4.22
CA THR A 52 -5.08 3.05 4.70
C THR A 52 -6.29 3.23 3.77
N TYR A 53 -7.32 3.93 4.23
CA TYR A 53 -8.48 4.26 3.40
C TYR A 53 -8.07 5.19 2.25
N GLN A 54 -8.80 5.13 1.13
CA GLN A 54 -8.41 5.89 -0.06
C GLN A 54 -8.46 7.40 0.21
N GLU A 55 -9.47 7.87 0.94
CA GLU A 55 -9.62 9.27 1.34
C GLU A 55 -8.46 9.78 2.23
N ASP A 56 -7.91 8.92 3.07
CA ASP A 56 -6.74 9.21 3.91
C ASP A 56 -5.47 9.28 3.04
N ALA A 57 -5.35 8.40 2.04
CA ALA A 57 -4.27 8.43 1.06
C ALA A 57 -4.34 9.68 0.17
N ASP A 58 -5.55 10.07 -0.28
CA ASP A 58 -5.81 11.28 -1.09
C ASP A 58 -5.41 12.53 -0.28
N MET A 59 -5.76 12.58 1.01
CA MET A 59 -5.36 13.65 1.92
C MET A 59 -3.83 13.73 2.06
N LEU A 60 -3.16 12.59 2.26
CA LEU A 60 -1.71 12.53 2.40
C LEU A 60 -1.00 12.98 1.12
N ALA A 61 -1.50 12.59 -0.04
CA ALA A 61 -0.94 13.02 -1.32
C ALA A 61 -1.04 14.54 -1.51
N ALA A 62 -2.18 15.14 -1.14
CA ALA A 62 -2.34 16.59 -1.12
C ALA A 62 -1.36 17.26 -0.13
N TRP A 63 -1.17 16.67 1.05
CA TRP A 63 -0.24 17.17 2.07
C TRP A 63 1.22 17.14 1.59
N TYR A 64 1.69 16.02 1.01
CA TYR A 64 3.05 15.94 0.44
C TYR A 64 3.23 16.93 -0.71
N SER A 65 2.25 17.04 -1.60
CA SER A 65 2.28 18.06 -2.68
C SER A 65 2.44 19.47 -2.09
N GLY A 66 1.70 19.80 -1.03
CA GLY A 66 1.84 21.06 -0.30
C GLY A 66 3.24 21.25 0.29
N TRP A 67 3.77 20.24 0.97
CA TRP A 67 5.11 20.26 1.57
C TRP A 67 6.20 20.55 0.52
N TYR A 68 6.22 19.81 -0.59
CA TYR A 68 7.22 20.00 -1.64
C TYR A 68 7.05 21.33 -2.38
N ASN A 69 5.82 21.81 -2.59
CA ASN A 69 5.59 23.16 -3.11
C ASN A 69 6.11 24.24 -2.15
N GLY A 70 5.91 24.07 -0.84
CA GLY A 70 6.44 24.96 0.19
C GLY A 70 7.97 25.02 0.17
N LEU A 71 8.65 23.86 0.09
CA LEU A 71 10.10 23.79 -0.07
C LEU A 71 10.58 24.50 -1.35
N ALA A 72 9.80 24.40 -2.43
CA ALA A 72 10.08 25.06 -3.71
C ALA A 72 9.61 26.54 -3.78
N LYS A 73 9.09 27.11 -2.68
CA LYS A 73 8.51 28.47 -2.63
C LYS A 73 7.42 28.72 -3.67
N LYS A 74 6.62 27.69 -3.98
CA LYS A 74 5.48 27.76 -4.90
C LYS A 74 4.19 27.98 -4.11
N HIS A 75 3.32 28.85 -4.62
CA HIS A 75 2.02 29.19 -4.01
C HIS A 75 0.83 28.67 -4.84
N PHE A 76 1.01 27.56 -5.56
CA PHE A 76 0.00 27.02 -6.47
C PHE A 76 -0.28 25.54 -6.18
N ALA A 77 -1.55 25.15 -6.27
CA ALA A 77 -1.96 23.75 -6.24
C ALA A 77 -2.26 23.27 -7.67
N HIS A 78 -1.59 22.21 -8.12
CA HIS A 78 -1.89 21.61 -9.41
C HIS A 78 -2.95 20.51 -9.25
N VAL A 79 -4.22 20.91 -9.22
CA VAL A 79 -5.37 20.05 -8.84
C VAL A 79 -5.42 18.71 -9.61
N GLY A 80 -5.07 18.70 -10.91
CA GLY A 80 -5.04 17.45 -11.70
C GLY A 80 -3.80 16.55 -11.50
N ARG A 81 -2.67 17.09 -11.03
CA ARG A 81 -1.43 16.32 -10.84
C ARG A 81 -1.42 15.55 -9.53
N VAL A 82 -2.11 16.07 -8.50
CA VAL A 82 -2.19 15.39 -7.19
C VAL A 82 -2.78 13.98 -7.38
N LYS A 83 -3.96 13.88 -7.99
CA LYS A 83 -4.66 12.59 -8.19
C LYS A 83 -3.86 11.57 -9.02
N SER A 84 -3.26 12.02 -10.12
CA SER A 84 -2.48 11.12 -10.99
C SER A 84 -1.14 10.73 -10.37
N GLY A 85 -0.47 11.67 -9.70
CA GLY A 85 0.78 11.44 -8.99
C GLY A 85 0.61 10.50 -7.81
N GLU A 86 -0.43 10.73 -7.00
CA GLU A 86 -0.84 9.86 -5.91
C GLU A 86 -1.03 8.42 -6.36
N HIS A 87 -1.82 8.21 -7.41
CA HIS A 87 -2.08 6.86 -7.91
C HIS A 87 -0.79 6.12 -8.25
N ARG A 88 0.21 6.81 -8.84
CA ARG A 88 1.54 6.22 -9.11
C ARG A 88 2.26 5.83 -7.81
N VAL A 89 2.23 6.68 -6.79
CA VAL A 89 2.84 6.40 -5.47
C VAL A 89 2.17 5.21 -4.80
N ILE A 90 0.84 5.15 -4.77
CA ILE A 90 0.09 4.04 -4.15
C ILE A 90 0.40 2.71 -4.86
N VAL A 91 0.41 2.71 -6.20
CA VAL A 91 0.75 1.50 -6.99
C VAL A 91 2.17 1.04 -6.68
N TYR A 92 3.14 1.95 -6.64
CA TYR A 92 4.51 1.62 -6.25
C TYR A 92 4.56 1.07 -4.81
N CYS A 93 3.89 1.73 -3.88
CA CYS A 93 3.91 1.36 -2.47
C CYS A 93 3.33 -0.04 -2.19
N LYS A 94 2.33 -0.48 -2.97
CA LYS A 94 1.80 -1.85 -2.89
C LYS A 94 2.84 -2.92 -3.20
N ALA A 95 3.82 -2.61 -4.06
CA ALA A 95 4.91 -3.54 -4.41
C ALA A 95 6.14 -3.41 -3.49
N HIS A 96 6.23 -2.33 -2.71
CA HIS A 96 7.42 -1.97 -1.93
C HIS A 96 7.05 -1.52 -0.50
N PRO A 97 6.44 -2.39 0.32
CA PRO A 97 5.84 -1.99 1.59
C PRO A 97 6.83 -1.42 2.61
N ASP A 98 8.09 -1.86 2.57
CA ASP A 98 9.13 -1.44 3.52
C ASP A 98 9.78 -0.09 3.17
N VAL A 99 9.47 0.46 2.00
CA VAL A 99 10.01 1.75 1.55
C VAL A 99 9.25 2.88 2.22
N LYS A 100 9.93 3.97 2.59
CA LYS A 100 9.25 5.17 3.10
C LYS A 100 8.52 5.90 1.96
N VAL A 101 7.33 6.43 2.22
CA VAL A 101 6.55 7.14 1.19
C VAL A 101 7.34 8.28 0.57
N ILE A 102 8.09 9.04 1.39
CA ILE A 102 8.95 10.13 0.90
C ILE A 102 10.03 9.64 -0.10
N GLN A 103 10.57 8.44 0.10
CA GLN A 103 11.56 7.84 -0.82
C GLN A 103 10.89 7.39 -2.12
N ALA A 104 9.67 6.87 -2.04
CA ALA A 104 8.87 6.52 -3.22
C ALA A 104 8.56 7.77 -4.06
N ILE A 105 8.16 8.87 -3.42
CA ILE A 105 7.93 10.16 -4.08
C ILE A 105 9.23 10.65 -4.73
N ASP A 106 10.33 10.71 -3.98
CA ASP A 106 11.62 11.14 -4.53
C ASP A 106 12.05 10.28 -5.71
N LEU A 107 11.83 8.97 -5.69
CA LEU A 107 12.15 8.08 -6.80
C LEU A 107 11.27 8.36 -8.03
N LEU A 108 9.96 8.44 -7.85
CA LEU A 108 8.99 8.57 -8.95
C LEU A 108 8.99 9.96 -9.60
N PHE A 109 9.36 11.00 -8.86
CA PHE A 109 9.30 12.38 -9.32
C PHE A 109 10.67 13.07 -9.40
N LYS A 110 11.78 12.33 -9.19
CA LYS A 110 13.16 12.82 -9.33
C LYS A 110 13.46 13.49 -10.68
N SER A 111 12.69 13.17 -11.71
CA SER A 111 12.84 13.65 -13.09
C SER A 111 11.81 14.70 -13.54
N GLU A 112 10.89 15.17 -12.69
CA GLU A 112 10.03 16.33 -13.03
C GLU A 112 10.77 17.68 -12.87
N LYS A 113 12.09 17.68 -13.09
CA LYS A 113 12.89 18.88 -13.36
C LYS A 113 12.87 19.16 -14.86
N ASN A 114 11.72 19.52 -15.41
CA ASN A 114 11.60 20.18 -16.72
C ASN A 114 10.51 21.24 -16.63
#